data_AF-A0A5K7YVN0-F1
#
_entry.id   AF-A0A5K7YVN0-F1
#
_cell.length_a   1.000
_cell.length_b   1.000
_cell.length_c   1.000
_cell.angle_alpha   90.00
_cell.angle_beta   90.00
_cell.angle_gamma   90.00
#
_symmetry.space_group_name_H-M   'P 1'
#
loop_
_entity.id
_entity.type
_entity.pdbx_description
1 polymer ?
#
loop_
_entity_poly.entity_id
_entity_poly.type
_entity_poly.pdbx_seq_one_letter_code
_entity_poly.pdbx_strand_id
1 'polypeptide(L)'
;MNRPIKYGLVACLVLLAACSGEQSQAPATIPRGYFASLRIVADGRQLHIGPFVGYYFKPADASDFSRMDFICLNERQFYTKDLPDGAKLYEGEAIQTILPREIPLPKPEDERMLPIFDKDIPAAWWETRPAPQEEFIHFHSCYDAVGPVHTGYWLRHRAVAAFTYDMGGRVGPESILYHRVNIGTDREFARIVEFDWGP
;
A
#
# COMPACT_ATOMS: atom_id res chain seq x y z
N MET A 1 -45.00 -13.37 -71.21
CA MET A 1 -45.23 -12.22 -70.31
C MET A 1 -44.57 -12.51 -68.97
N ASN A 2 -43.43 -11.88 -68.73
CA ASN A 2 -42.60 -12.05 -67.54
C ASN A 2 -43.24 -11.37 -66.32
N ARG A 3 -43.36 -12.08 -65.19
CA ARG A 3 -43.50 -11.45 -63.87
C ARG A 3 -42.69 -12.21 -62.81
N PRO A 4 -42.09 -11.49 -61.85
CA PRO A 4 -40.80 -11.87 -61.25
C PRO A 4 -40.95 -12.69 -59.96
N ILE A 5 -39.92 -13.52 -59.73
CA ILE A 5 -39.64 -14.26 -58.51
C ILE A 5 -39.35 -13.25 -57.39
N LYS A 6 -40.17 -13.26 -56.33
CA LYS A 6 -39.89 -12.52 -55.10
C LYS A 6 -39.15 -13.45 -54.13
N TYR A 7 -37.83 -13.34 -54.09
CA TYR A 7 -37.03 -13.91 -53.01
C TYR A 7 -37.28 -13.10 -51.74
N GLY A 8 -38.06 -13.66 -50.81
CA GLY A 8 -38.20 -13.15 -49.46
C GLY A 8 -36.96 -13.51 -48.65
N LEU A 9 -36.01 -12.59 -48.57
CA LEU A 9 -34.85 -12.68 -47.68
C LEU A 9 -35.35 -12.45 -46.24
N VAL A 10 -35.60 -13.51 -45.50
CA VAL A 10 -35.81 -13.43 -44.04
C VAL A 10 -34.43 -13.31 -43.40
N ALA A 11 -34.06 -12.10 -43.01
CA ALA A 11 -32.87 -11.83 -42.24
C ALA A 11 -33.05 -12.41 -40.82
N CYS A 12 -32.38 -13.54 -40.54
CA CYS A 12 -32.20 -14.06 -39.19
C CYS A 12 -31.37 -13.06 -38.38
N LEU A 13 -32.02 -12.20 -37.61
CA LEU A 13 -31.38 -11.37 -36.61
C LEU A 13 -30.98 -12.29 -35.44
N VAL A 14 -29.76 -12.82 -35.48
CA VAL A 14 -29.14 -13.47 -34.32
C VAL A 14 -28.76 -12.35 -33.35
N LEU A 15 -29.61 -12.11 -32.37
CA LEU A 15 -29.27 -11.32 -31.18
C LEU A 15 -28.21 -12.11 -30.40
N LEU A 16 -26.94 -11.84 -30.70
CA LEU A 16 -25.84 -12.22 -29.83
C LEU A 16 -26.02 -11.47 -28.52
N ALA A 17 -26.63 -12.15 -27.54
CA ALA A 17 -26.52 -11.80 -26.15
C ALA A 17 -25.03 -11.86 -25.78
N ALA A 18 -24.35 -10.73 -25.92
CA ALA A 18 -23.06 -10.51 -25.31
C ALA A 18 -23.29 -10.52 -23.80
N CYS A 19 -23.14 -11.69 -23.19
CA CYS A 19 -22.86 -11.77 -21.77
C CYS A 19 -21.59 -10.95 -21.55
N SER A 20 -21.75 -9.75 -21.01
CA SER A 20 -20.69 -9.03 -20.33
C SER A 20 -20.29 -9.90 -19.14
N GLY A 21 -19.45 -10.90 -19.40
CA GLY A 21 -18.78 -11.64 -18.36
C GLY A 21 -17.95 -10.63 -17.59
N GLU A 22 -18.38 -10.29 -16.38
CA GLU A 22 -17.48 -9.75 -15.38
C GLU A 22 -16.29 -10.71 -15.36
N GLN A 23 -15.19 -10.22 -15.90
CA GLN A 23 -13.91 -10.88 -15.83
C GLN A 23 -13.53 -10.82 -14.36
N SER A 24 -14.02 -11.79 -13.58
CA SER A 24 -13.59 -12.00 -12.20
C SER A 24 -12.09 -12.18 -12.26
N GLN A 25 -11.36 -11.11 -11.97
CA GLN A 25 -9.92 -11.13 -11.97
C GLN A 25 -9.51 -12.14 -10.92
N ALA A 26 -8.66 -13.09 -11.32
CA ALA A 26 -8.09 -14.04 -10.38
C ALA A 26 -7.49 -13.26 -9.21
N PRO A 27 -7.75 -13.66 -7.95
CA PRO A 27 -7.23 -12.95 -6.80
C PRO A 27 -5.72 -12.81 -6.94
N ALA A 28 -5.23 -11.59 -6.72
CA ALA A 28 -3.82 -11.31 -6.84
C ALA A 28 -3.02 -12.26 -5.94
N THR A 29 -2.17 -13.05 -6.56
CA THR A 29 -1.38 -14.04 -5.83
C THR A 29 -0.19 -13.34 -5.19
N ILE A 30 -0.10 -13.42 -3.86
CA ILE A 30 1.04 -12.91 -3.11
C ILE A 30 2.29 -13.66 -3.58
N PRO A 31 3.34 -12.96 -4.08
CA PRO A 31 4.55 -13.63 -4.55
C PRO A 31 5.25 -14.40 -3.42
N ARG A 32 5.96 -15.46 -3.79
CA ARG A 32 6.67 -16.29 -2.81
C ARG A 32 7.70 -15.48 -2.02
N GLY A 33 7.70 -15.68 -0.70
CA GLY A 33 8.65 -15.01 0.21
C GLY A 33 8.17 -13.63 0.70
N TYR A 34 7.00 -13.18 0.27
CA TYR A 34 6.34 -12.00 0.81
C TYR A 34 5.38 -12.40 1.94
N PHE A 35 5.38 -11.63 3.02
CA PHE A 35 4.59 -11.89 4.22
C PHE A 35 3.85 -10.62 4.65
N ALA A 36 2.59 -10.76 5.07
CA ALA A 36 1.81 -9.65 5.60
C ALA A 36 2.34 -9.17 6.97
N SER A 37 2.93 -10.09 7.74
CA SER A 37 3.54 -9.79 9.03
C SER A 37 4.87 -10.50 9.16
N LEU A 38 5.85 -9.81 9.74
CA LEU A 38 7.16 -10.38 10.04
C LEU A 38 7.46 -10.22 11.53
N ARG A 39 8.16 -11.22 12.06
CA ARG A 39 8.74 -11.18 13.39
C ARG A 39 10.24 -11.03 13.23
N ILE A 40 10.80 -10.00 13.84
CA ILE A 40 12.22 -9.67 13.73
C ILE A 40 12.84 -9.64 15.12
N VAL A 41 14.15 -9.86 15.19
CA VAL A 41 14.93 -9.66 16.42
C VAL A 41 15.80 -8.44 16.22
N ALA A 42 15.56 -7.40 17.02
CA ALA A 42 16.36 -6.17 17.02
C ALA A 42 16.62 -5.75 18.46
N ASP A 43 17.85 -5.33 18.78
CA ASP A 43 18.28 -4.98 20.13
C ASP A 43 17.97 -6.08 21.19
N GLY A 44 18.06 -7.35 20.80
CA GLY A 44 17.74 -8.50 21.67
C GLY A 44 16.24 -8.64 22.00
N ARG A 45 15.37 -7.85 21.38
CA ARG A 45 13.92 -7.88 21.55
C ARG A 45 13.27 -8.51 20.33
N GLN A 46 12.21 -9.27 20.56
CA GLN A 46 11.33 -9.73 19.50
C GLN A 46 10.36 -8.60 19.15
N LEU A 47 10.42 -8.11 17.92
CA LEU A 47 9.54 -7.09 17.39
C LEU A 47 8.69 -7.64 16.25
N HIS A 48 7.61 -6.93 15.95
CA HIS A 48 6.65 -7.25 14.91
C HIS A 48 6.47 -6.05 13.97
N ILE A 49 6.27 -6.32 12.69
CA ILE A 49 5.84 -5.33 11.70
C ILE A 49 4.66 -5.90 10.91
N GLY A 50 3.64 -5.07 10.68
CA GLY A 50 2.41 -5.46 10.03
C GLY A 50 1.51 -6.34 10.91
N PRO A 51 0.32 -6.71 10.42
CA PRO A 51 -0.13 -6.51 9.05
C PRO A 51 -0.65 -5.10 8.78
N PHE A 52 -0.37 -4.59 7.59
CA PHE A 52 -1.00 -3.40 7.01
C PHE A 52 -1.77 -3.84 5.76
N VAL A 53 -2.94 -3.24 5.53
CA VAL A 53 -3.84 -3.68 4.45
C VAL A 53 -3.11 -3.67 3.10
N GLY A 54 -3.05 -4.79 2.39
CA GLY A 54 -2.37 -4.85 1.09
C GLY A 54 -0.83 -4.82 1.10
N TYR A 55 -0.17 -4.51 2.22
CA TYR A 55 1.30 -4.50 2.27
C TYR A 55 1.85 -5.88 2.60
N TYR A 56 2.84 -6.29 1.83
CA TYR A 56 3.59 -7.51 2.07
C TYR A 56 5.07 -7.24 1.95
N PHE A 57 5.86 -7.80 2.86
CA PHE A 57 7.29 -7.57 2.98
C PHE A 57 8.08 -8.84 2.70
N LYS A 58 9.23 -8.69 2.07
CA LYS A 58 10.20 -9.75 1.81
C LYS A 58 11.58 -9.25 2.21
N PRO A 59 12.26 -9.89 3.18
CA PRO A 59 13.63 -9.51 3.50
C PRO A 59 14.56 -9.84 2.34
N ALA A 60 15.57 -8.99 2.13
CA ALA A 60 16.57 -9.20 1.08
C ALA A 60 17.42 -10.46 1.37
N ASP A 61 17.71 -10.70 2.65
CA ASP A 61 18.36 -11.89 3.19
C ASP A 61 17.49 -12.45 4.32
N ALA A 62 17.27 -13.77 4.36
CA ALA A 62 16.42 -14.40 5.38
C ALA A 62 16.94 -14.23 6.82
N SER A 63 18.22 -13.86 6.99
CA SER A 63 18.88 -13.59 8.27
C SER A 63 19.06 -12.11 8.60
N ASP A 64 18.80 -11.22 7.64
CA ASP A 64 18.96 -9.77 7.81
C ASP A 64 17.67 -9.02 7.43
N PHE A 65 17.04 -8.46 8.46
CA PHE A 65 15.83 -7.66 8.33
C PHE A 65 16.11 -6.15 8.27
N SER A 66 17.37 -5.72 8.19
CA SER A 66 17.72 -4.30 8.08
C SER A 66 17.21 -3.67 6.77
N ARG A 67 17.00 -4.48 5.73
CA ARG A 67 16.42 -4.08 4.44
C ARG A 67 15.42 -5.11 3.94
N MET A 68 14.27 -4.63 3.48
CA MET A 68 13.24 -5.46 2.88
C MET A 68 12.70 -4.81 1.61
N ASP A 69 12.28 -5.63 0.66
CA ASP A 69 11.38 -5.20 -0.41
C ASP A 69 9.94 -5.29 0.10
N PHE A 70 9.06 -4.46 -0.44
CA PHE A 70 7.62 -4.62 -0.24
C PHE A 70 6.83 -4.49 -1.53
N ILE A 71 5.62 -5.05 -1.51
CA ILE A 71 4.57 -4.76 -2.49
C ILE A 71 3.33 -4.27 -1.74
N CYS A 72 2.55 -3.41 -2.40
CA CYS A 72 1.22 -3.01 -1.94
C CYS A 72 0.18 -3.42 -2.98
N LEU A 73 -0.78 -4.24 -2.57
CA LEU A 73 -1.93 -4.66 -3.37
C LEU A 73 -3.17 -3.86 -2.97
N ASN A 74 -4.06 -3.57 -3.92
CA ASN A 74 -5.30 -2.84 -3.69
C ASN A 74 -6.38 -3.73 -3.04
N GLU A 75 -6.06 -4.34 -1.90
CA GLU A 75 -6.94 -5.28 -1.22
C GLU A 75 -8.28 -4.65 -0.84
N ARG A 76 -9.37 -5.29 -1.26
CA ARG A 76 -10.74 -4.83 -1.05
C ARG A 76 -10.93 -3.37 -1.51
N GLN A 77 -10.11 -2.93 -2.47
CA GLN A 77 -10.08 -1.56 -2.97
C GLN A 77 -9.84 -0.52 -1.87
N PHE A 78 -8.99 -0.86 -0.90
CA PHE A 78 -8.74 -0.01 0.27
C PHE A 78 -8.08 1.32 -0.10
N TYR A 79 -7.23 1.37 -1.14
CA TYR A 79 -6.49 2.59 -1.48
C TYR A 79 -7.14 3.39 -2.59
N THR A 80 -7.78 2.70 -3.53
CA THR A 80 -8.38 3.34 -4.70
C THR A 80 -9.50 2.49 -5.27
N LYS A 81 -10.48 3.15 -5.89
CA LYS A 81 -11.50 2.51 -6.74
C LYS A 81 -11.14 2.52 -8.23
N ASP A 82 -10.09 3.24 -8.62
CA ASP A 82 -9.66 3.35 -10.02
C ASP A 82 -9.12 2.02 -10.57
N LEU A 83 -8.65 1.16 -9.66
CA LEU A 83 -8.08 -0.15 -9.98
C LEU A 83 -8.88 -1.25 -9.27
N PRO A 84 -8.91 -2.46 -9.85
CA PRO A 84 -9.62 -3.59 -9.27
C PRO A 84 -8.97 -4.09 -7.97
N ASP A 85 -9.71 -4.92 -7.23
CA ASP A 85 -9.19 -5.60 -6.04
C ASP A 85 -7.97 -6.45 -6.38
N GLY A 86 -6.94 -6.39 -5.53
CA GLY A 86 -5.69 -7.11 -5.68
C GLY A 86 -4.72 -6.50 -6.70
N ALA A 87 -5.10 -5.46 -7.45
CA ALA A 87 -4.17 -4.79 -8.35
C ALA A 87 -2.91 -4.33 -7.59
N LYS A 88 -1.72 -4.61 -8.12
CA LYS A 88 -0.48 -4.13 -7.52
C LYS A 88 -0.39 -2.61 -7.73
N LEU A 89 -0.33 -1.86 -6.64
CA LEU A 89 -0.25 -0.40 -6.63
C LEU A 89 1.19 0.07 -6.55
N TYR A 90 1.92 -0.47 -5.58
CA TYR A 90 3.30 -0.10 -5.29
C TYR A 90 4.22 -1.30 -5.19
N GLU A 91 5.48 -1.05 -5.51
CA GLU A 91 6.64 -1.80 -5.06
C GLU A 91 7.58 -0.83 -4.35
N GLY A 92 8.42 -1.32 -3.44
CA GLY A 92 9.29 -0.41 -2.73
C GLY A 92 10.30 -1.08 -1.83
N GLU A 93 11.05 -0.25 -1.12
CA GLU A 93 12.06 -0.66 -0.16
C GLU A 93 11.68 -0.17 1.23
N ALA A 94 11.93 -0.99 2.24
CA ALA A 94 11.82 -0.67 3.64
C ALA A 94 13.20 -0.81 4.29
N ILE A 95 13.70 0.26 4.91
CA ILE A 95 15.01 0.27 5.59
C ILE A 95 14.79 0.49 7.08
N GLN A 96 15.34 -0.42 7.88
CA GLN A 96 15.22 -0.37 9.33
C GLN A 96 15.94 0.86 9.88
N THR A 97 15.30 1.54 10.82
CA THR A 97 15.85 2.72 11.48
C THR A 97 15.34 2.78 12.92
N ILE A 98 16.17 3.31 13.82
CA ILE A 98 15.80 3.58 15.20
C ILE A 98 15.60 5.09 15.33
N LEU A 99 14.37 5.51 15.63
CA LEU A 99 14.08 6.91 15.92
C LEU A 99 14.71 7.35 17.26
N PRO A 100 15.18 8.60 17.39
CA PRO A 100 15.62 9.18 18.66
C PRO A 100 14.64 8.93 19.82
N ARG A 101 15.18 8.39 20.93
CA ARG A 101 14.39 7.89 22.08
C ARG A 101 14.03 8.98 23.10
N GLU A 102 14.65 10.15 22.98
CA GLU A 102 14.41 11.33 23.82
C GLU A 102 13.01 11.91 23.60
N ILE A 103 12.40 11.60 22.45
CA ILE A 103 11.04 11.99 22.11
C ILE A 103 10.09 10.83 22.45
N PRO A 104 9.11 11.04 23.33
CA PRO A 104 8.17 10.00 23.72
C PRO A 104 7.30 9.59 22.53
N LEU A 105 6.99 8.30 22.45
CA LEU A 105 6.04 7.81 21.45
C LEU A 105 4.62 8.24 21.83
N PRO A 106 3.82 8.69 20.86
CA PRO A 106 2.45 9.07 21.13
C PRO A 106 1.60 7.84 21.47
N LYS A 107 0.57 8.04 22.30
CA LYS A 107 -0.38 6.99 22.69
C LYS A 107 -1.77 7.33 22.16
N PRO A 108 -2.37 6.49 21.31
CA PRO A 108 -3.74 6.65 20.86
C PRO A 108 -4.69 6.35 22.03
N GLU A 109 -5.86 6.98 22.00
CA GLU A 109 -6.91 6.70 22.97
C GLU A 109 -7.62 5.38 22.63
N ASP A 110 -8.05 5.20 21.36
CA ASP A 110 -8.87 4.06 20.92
C ASP A 110 -8.43 3.44 19.57
N GLU A 111 -7.33 3.91 18.97
CA GLU A 111 -6.89 3.46 17.64
C GLU A 111 -5.65 2.56 17.71
N ARG A 112 -5.56 1.55 16.84
CA ARG A 112 -4.35 0.72 16.70
C ARG A 112 -3.19 1.49 16.09
N MET A 113 -3.49 2.29 15.06
CA MET A 113 -2.49 3.02 14.29
C MET A 113 -2.57 4.50 14.62
N LEU A 114 -1.43 5.14 14.84
CA LEU A 114 -1.38 6.57 15.09
C LEU A 114 -0.45 7.26 14.09
N PRO A 115 -0.99 7.84 13.02
CA PRO A 115 -0.20 8.58 12.04
C PRO A 115 0.09 10.00 12.50
N ILE A 116 1.35 10.42 12.39
CA ILE A 116 1.78 11.81 12.53
C ILE A 116 2.18 12.33 11.16
N PHE A 117 1.65 13.49 10.79
CA PHE A 117 1.81 14.04 9.45
C PHE A 117 2.62 15.33 9.40
N ASP A 118 3.32 15.53 8.29
CA ASP A 118 3.98 16.78 7.90
C ASP A 118 4.69 17.51 9.07
N LYS A 119 4.23 18.73 9.39
CA LYS A 119 4.84 19.65 10.36
C LYS A 119 4.80 19.15 11.80
N ASP A 120 3.93 18.17 12.08
CA ASP A 120 3.79 17.61 13.42
C ASP A 120 4.80 16.47 13.64
N ILE A 121 5.49 16.01 12.59
CA ILE A 121 6.60 15.07 12.70
C ILE A 121 7.81 15.78 13.33
N PRO A 122 8.33 15.28 14.46
CA PRO A 122 9.54 15.83 15.05
C PRO A 122 10.72 15.82 14.08
N ALA A 123 11.40 16.95 13.93
CA ALA A 123 12.53 17.09 13.01
C ALA A 123 13.61 16.02 13.22
N ALA A 124 13.92 15.71 14.48
CA ALA A 124 14.91 14.68 14.84
C ALA A 124 14.52 13.27 14.34
N TRP A 125 13.22 12.95 14.26
CA TRP A 125 12.77 11.70 13.64
C TRP A 125 12.89 11.78 12.11
N TRP A 126 12.45 12.89 11.51
CA TRP A 126 12.48 13.11 10.08
C TRP A 126 13.91 13.10 9.48
N GLU A 127 14.90 13.54 10.23
CA GLU A 127 16.31 13.54 9.82
C GLU A 127 16.93 12.14 9.75
N THR A 128 16.29 11.13 10.35
CA THR A 128 16.78 9.74 10.30
C THR A 128 16.55 9.02 8.98
N ARG A 129 15.84 9.65 8.03
CA ARG A 129 15.51 9.04 6.74
C ARG A 129 16.77 8.59 6.00
N PRO A 130 16.77 7.38 5.41
CA PRO A 130 17.83 6.93 4.51
C PRO A 130 17.96 7.81 3.26
N ALA A 131 19.12 7.78 2.61
CA ALA A 131 19.29 8.41 1.31
C ALA A 131 18.65 7.57 0.19
N PRO A 132 18.04 8.18 -0.85
CA PRO A 132 17.70 9.61 -0.96
C PRO A 132 16.51 9.97 -0.06
N GLN A 133 16.69 10.96 0.83
CA GLN A 133 15.73 11.25 1.91
C GLN A 133 14.36 11.69 1.38
N GLU A 134 14.32 12.35 0.24
CA GLU A 134 13.10 12.81 -0.42
C GLU A 134 12.20 11.67 -0.93
N GLU A 135 12.69 10.42 -0.97
CA GLU A 135 11.91 9.26 -1.41
C GLU A 135 11.46 8.36 -0.26
N PHE A 136 12.10 8.47 0.91
CA PHE A 136 11.77 7.72 2.13
C PHE A 136 10.85 8.54 3.05
N ILE A 137 9.60 8.74 2.67
CA ILE A 137 8.69 9.70 3.32
C ILE A 137 7.61 9.07 4.21
N HIS A 138 7.60 7.75 4.33
CA HIS A 138 6.64 6.99 5.13
C HIS A 138 7.41 6.12 6.13
N PHE A 139 7.24 6.35 7.44
CA PHE A 139 7.75 5.45 8.47
C PHE A 139 6.63 4.64 9.11
N HIS A 140 6.85 3.35 9.31
CA HIS A 140 6.06 2.52 10.22
C HIS A 140 6.93 2.04 11.37
N SER A 141 6.47 2.24 12.61
CA SER A 141 7.11 1.60 13.76
C SER A 141 6.93 0.08 13.71
N CYS A 142 7.90 -0.64 14.27
CA CYS A 142 7.61 -1.97 14.78
C CYS A 142 6.84 -1.85 16.10
N TYR A 143 6.34 -2.99 16.58
CA TYR A 143 5.69 -3.09 17.88
C TYR A 143 6.12 -4.37 18.61
N ASP A 144 5.92 -4.39 19.93
CA ASP A 144 6.01 -5.59 20.76
C ASP A 144 4.73 -5.78 21.59
N ALA A 145 4.77 -6.64 22.61
CA ALA A 145 3.61 -6.94 23.45
C ALA A 145 3.06 -5.73 24.25
N VAL A 146 3.79 -4.61 24.31
CA VAL A 146 3.42 -3.40 25.06
C VAL A 146 2.99 -2.26 24.13
N GLY A 147 3.25 -2.38 22.82
CA GLY A 147 2.87 -1.38 21.81
C GLY A 147 4.05 -0.99 20.91
N PRO A 148 4.03 0.21 20.32
CA PRO A 148 5.05 0.64 19.36
C PRO A 148 6.41 0.82 20.03
N VAL A 149 7.45 0.67 19.23
CA VAL A 149 8.84 0.96 19.64
C VAL A 149 9.49 1.94 18.66
N HIS A 150 10.57 2.60 19.07
CA HIS A 150 11.31 3.53 18.20
C HIS A 150 11.97 2.86 16.99
N THR A 151 12.17 1.55 17.03
CA THR A 151 12.65 0.78 15.88
C THR A 151 11.51 0.57 14.89
N GLY A 152 11.74 0.90 13.62
CA GLY A 152 10.77 0.73 12.56
C GLY A 152 11.44 0.81 11.20
N TYR A 153 10.66 1.10 10.17
CA TYR A 153 11.14 1.14 8.79
C TYR A 153 10.71 2.42 8.11
N TRP A 154 11.66 3.06 7.42
CA TRP A 154 11.36 4.05 6.40
C TRP A 154 11.10 3.34 5.08
N LEU A 155 9.97 3.66 4.45
CA LEU A 155 9.49 3.09 3.21
C LEU A 155 9.62 4.09 2.06
N ARG A 156 10.19 3.61 0.96
CA ARG A 156 10.17 4.28 -0.34
C ARG A 156 9.12 3.63 -1.24
N HIS A 157 8.16 4.42 -1.72
CA HIS A 157 7.07 3.94 -2.57
C HIS A 157 7.36 4.23 -4.04
N ARG A 158 7.32 3.18 -4.87
CA ARG A 158 7.34 3.29 -6.33
C ARG A 158 6.04 2.73 -6.89
N ALA A 159 5.20 3.62 -7.40
CA ALA A 159 3.96 3.24 -8.05
C ALA A 159 4.23 2.48 -9.35
N VAL A 160 3.55 1.36 -9.53
CA VAL A 160 3.60 0.54 -10.76
C VAL A 160 2.37 0.74 -11.65
N ALA A 161 1.40 1.52 -11.17
CA ALA A 161 0.20 1.91 -11.90
C ALA A 161 -0.16 3.37 -11.57
N ALA A 162 -0.91 4.03 -12.44
CA ALA A 162 -1.48 5.35 -12.18
C ALA A 162 -2.89 5.21 -11.61
N PHE A 163 -3.21 5.96 -10.57
CA PHE A 163 -4.51 5.93 -9.88
C PHE A 163 -4.69 7.15 -8.97
N THR A 164 -5.87 7.32 -8.40
CA THR A 164 -6.13 8.29 -7.32
C THR A 164 -5.99 7.58 -5.99
N TYR A 165 -5.07 8.04 -5.14
CA TYR A 165 -5.03 7.59 -3.76
C TYR A 165 -6.10 8.36 -3.00
N ASP A 166 -7.25 7.74 -2.75
CA ASP A 166 -8.42 8.36 -2.10
C ASP A 166 -8.97 7.49 -0.96
N MET A 167 -8.15 6.54 -0.49
CA MET A 167 -8.51 5.54 0.50
C MET A 167 -9.81 4.82 0.12
N GLY A 168 -9.98 4.45 -1.14
CA GLY A 168 -11.18 3.77 -1.63
C GLY A 168 -12.41 4.70 -1.66
N GLY A 169 -12.19 5.99 -1.91
CA GLY A 169 -13.17 7.06 -1.89
C GLY A 169 -13.63 7.50 -0.50
N ARG A 170 -12.87 7.17 0.55
CA ARG A 170 -13.15 7.62 1.93
C ARG A 170 -12.64 9.04 2.20
N VAL A 171 -11.66 9.49 1.43
CA VAL A 171 -11.13 10.85 1.51
C VAL A 171 -11.25 11.57 0.18
N GLY A 172 -11.37 12.89 0.23
CA GLY A 172 -11.45 13.76 -0.95
C GLY A 172 -10.28 14.74 -1.04
N PRO A 173 -10.28 15.66 -2.02
CA PRO A 173 -9.17 16.58 -2.31
C PRO A 173 -8.64 17.43 -1.15
N GLU A 174 -9.45 17.65 -0.12
CA GLU A 174 -9.04 18.40 1.07
C GLU A 174 -8.22 17.56 2.07
N SER A 175 -8.14 16.25 1.88
CA SER A 175 -7.36 15.36 2.73
C SER A 175 -5.90 15.35 2.28
N ILE A 176 -5.00 15.42 3.25
CA ILE A 176 -3.56 15.16 3.08
C ILE A 176 -3.27 13.81 2.40
N LEU A 177 -4.13 12.81 2.59
CA LEU A 177 -3.94 11.51 1.95
C LEU A 177 -4.32 11.52 0.46
N TYR A 178 -5.13 12.48 0.02
CA TYR A 178 -5.64 12.52 -1.34
C TYR A 178 -4.60 13.07 -2.32
N HIS A 179 -4.24 12.29 -3.34
CA HIS A 179 -3.42 12.76 -4.45
C HIS A 179 -3.54 11.87 -5.69
N ARG A 180 -2.99 12.34 -6.81
CA ARG A 180 -2.92 11.57 -8.06
C ARG A 180 -1.57 10.88 -8.16
N VAL A 181 -1.59 9.56 -8.17
CA VAL A 181 -0.41 8.73 -8.27
C VAL A 181 -0.06 8.53 -9.74
N ASN A 182 1.18 8.85 -10.09
CA ASN A 182 1.77 8.56 -11.39
C ASN A 182 2.76 7.42 -11.26
N ILE A 183 2.96 6.65 -12.34
CA ILE A 183 3.96 5.56 -12.37
C ILE A 183 5.35 6.16 -12.09
N GLY A 184 6.09 5.55 -11.15
CA GLY A 184 7.40 6.04 -10.70
C GLY A 184 7.45 6.24 -9.19
N THR A 185 8.49 6.93 -8.70
CA THR A 185 8.60 7.27 -7.28
C THR A 185 7.48 8.21 -6.89
N ASP A 186 6.69 7.81 -5.89
CA ASP A 186 5.57 8.60 -5.40
C ASP A 186 6.06 9.57 -4.31
N ARG A 187 6.37 10.79 -4.73
CA ARG A 187 6.80 11.89 -3.86
C ARG A 187 5.64 12.72 -3.32
N GLU A 188 4.42 12.44 -3.79
CA GLU A 188 3.18 13.07 -3.32
C GLU A 188 2.50 12.25 -2.23
N PHE A 189 2.93 11.00 -2.01
CA PHE A 189 2.55 10.23 -0.84
C PHE A 189 2.71 11.06 0.43
N ALA A 190 1.73 10.98 1.32
CA ALA A 190 1.72 11.77 2.54
C ALA A 190 3.00 11.52 3.35
N ARG A 191 3.61 12.59 3.85
CA ARG A 191 4.73 12.48 4.79
C ARG A 191 4.18 12.05 6.12
N ILE A 192 4.50 10.83 6.53
CA ILE A 192 3.83 10.17 7.64
C ILE A 192 4.85 9.36 8.46
N VAL A 193 4.75 9.51 9.78
CA VAL A 193 5.38 8.63 10.77
C VAL A 193 4.26 7.98 11.56
N GLU A 194 4.05 6.69 11.36
CA GLU A 194 2.95 5.95 11.95
C GLU A 194 3.43 4.98 13.02
N PHE A 195 2.73 4.95 14.15
CA PHE A 195 3.00 4.06 15.26
C PHE A 195 1.93 2.97 15.36
N ASP A 196 2.35 1.70 15.27
CA ASP A 196 1.49 0.53 15.36
C ASP A 196 1.45 0.00 16.81
N TRP A 197 0.26 -0.12 17.38
CA TRP A 197 0.04 -0.70 18.71
C TRP A 197 -0.18 -2.21 18.68
N GLY A 198 -0.12 -2.82 17.50
CA GLY A 198 -0.39 -4.24 17.29
C GLY A 198 -1.88 -4.56 17.22
N PRO A 199 -2.24 -5.78 16.75
CA PRO A 199 -3.62 -6.25 16.67
C PRO A 199 -4.23 -6.60 18.03
#